data_AF-A0A0L0BER2-F1
#
_entry.id   AF-A0A0L0BER2-F1
#
_cell.length_a   1.000
_cell.length_b   1.000
_cell.length_c   1.000
_cell.angle_alpha   90.00
_cell.angle_beta   90.00
_cell.angle_gamma   90.00
#
_symmetry.space_group_name_H-M   'P 1'
#
loop_
_entity.id
_entity.type
_entity.pdbx_description
1 polymer ?
#
loop_
_entity_poly.entity_id
_entity_poly.type
_entity_poly.pdbx_seq_one_letter_code
_entity_poly.pdbx_strand_id
1 'polypeptide(L)'
;MTTFSPRRTATAVLMIAGLGLSATACGNGGGSNTGGGDLVWSWWGSDPRHAVNEAIIEDYESETEGVATEGQSADSPGSWARLAPPTAGGDPPDVITMDEKFLQDYAGRGALMDLSELPNP
;
A
#
# COMPACT_ATOMS: atom_id res chain seq x y z
N MET A 1 54.94 24.35 -20.10
CA MET A 1 56.13 23.89 -19.37
C MET A 1 55.68 23.61 -17.93
N THR A 2 55.30 22.36 -17.61
CA THR A 2 56.15 21.34 -16.96
C THR A 2 56.79 21.90 -15.68
N THR A 3 56.40 21.40 -14.50
CA THR A 3 56.96 20.13 -14.02
C THR A 3 56.06 19.37 -13.02
N PHE A 4 56.32 18.07 -12.98
CA PHE A 4 55.55 16.96 -12.41
C PHE A 4 56.37 16.30 -11.28
N SER A 5 55.69 15.78 -10.25
CA SER A 5 56.13 14.72 -9.29
C SER A 5 57.24 15.03 -8.25
N PRO A 6 57.31 14.33 -7.09
CA PRO A 6 57.34 12.85 -7.00
C PRO A 6 56.45 12.18 -5.94
N ARG A 7 56.16 10.91 -6.25
CA ARG A 7 55.50 9.84 -5.51
C ARG A 7 56.24 9.44 -4.22
N ARG A 8 55.52 9.14 -3.13
CA ARG A 8 55.93 8.15 -2.09
C ARG A 8 54.71 7.49 -1.42
N THR A 9 54.45 6.25 -1.86
CA THR A 9 54.02 5.06 -1.10
C THR A 9 53.57 5.19 0.37
N ALA A 10 52.39 4.68 0.70
CA ALA A 10 52.20 3.71 1.79
C ALA A 10 50.77 3.13 1.79
N THR A 11 50.70 1.82 1.60
CA THR A 11 49.56 0.94 1.81
C THR A 11 49.14 0.92 3.29
N ALA A 12 47.84 0.97 3.59
CA ALA A 12 47.29 0.38 4.81
C ALA A 12 45.81 0.04 4.61
N VAL A 13 45.55 -1.24 4.32
CA VAL A 13 44.25 -1.88 4.47
C VAL A 13 43.94 -1.95 5.97
N LEU A 14 42.77 -1.46 6.38
CA LEU A 14 42.23 -1.71 7.71
C LEU A 14 40.75 -2.08 7.57
N MET A 15 40.49 -3.37 7.76
CA MET A 15 39.18 -3.99 7.80
C MET A 15 38.52 -3.78 9.19
N ILE A 16 37.19 -3.89 9.17
CA ILE A 16 36.25 -4.23 10.26
C ILE A 16 35.67 -3.06 11.08
N ALA A 17 34.46 -2.64 10.70
CA ALA A 17 33.25 -2.76 11.54
C ALA A 17 32.02 -2.55 10.64
N GLY A 18 31.33 -3.64 10.30
CA GLY A 18 30.11 -3.61 9.51
C GLY A 18 29.01 -2.88 10.29
N LEU A 19 28.58 -1.73 9.76
CA LEU A 19 27.35 -1.07 10.19
C LEU A 19 26.17 -1.97 9.81
N GLY A 20 25.59 -2.60 10.82
CA GLY A 20 24.41 -3.44 10.70
C GLY A 20 23.23 -2.66 10.10
N LEU A 21 22.59 -3.31 9.14
CA LEU A 21 21.34 -2.94 8.50
C LEU A 21 20.23 -2.72 9.54
N SER A 22 19.65 -1.54 9.53
CA SER A 22 18.21 -1.36 9.81
C SER A 22 17.64 -0.38 8.79
N ALA A 23 17.70 -0.77 7.51
CA ALA A 23 16.72 -0.27 6.57
C ALA A 23 15.43 -1.02 6.88
N THR A 24 14.53 -0.40 7.64
CA THR A 24 13.12 -0.78 7.66
C THR A 24 12.61 -0.52 6.25
N ALA A 25 12.82 -1.49 5.36
CA ALA A 25 12.17 -1.56 4.08
C ALA A 25 10.69 -1.75 4.40
N CYS A 26 9.91 -0.67 4.25
CA CYS A 26 8.47 -0.79 4.11
C CYS A 26 8.24 -1.78 2.96
N GLY A 27 7.53 -2.87 3.26
CA GLY A 27 7.19 -3.89 2.29
C GLY A 27 6.40 -3.26 1.16
N ASN A 28 7.01 -3.18 -0.02
CA ASN A 28 6.28 -3.05 -1.27
C ASN A 28 6.44 -4.39 -1.98
N GLY A 29 5.58 -5.34 -1.60
CA GLY A 29 5.42 -6.63 -2.28
C GLY A 29 4.87 -6.40 -3.67
N GLY A 30 5.74 -6.01 -4.61
CA GLY A 30 5.43 -5.97 -6.03
C GLY A 30 5.55 -7.36 -6.61
N GLY A 31 4.51 -8.17 -6.42
CA GLY A 31 4.35 -9.48 -7.05
C GLY A 31 3.14 -9.46 -7.97
N SER A 32 3.26 -8.88 -9.16
CA SER A 32 2.23 -8.97 -10.19
C SER A 32 2.12 -10.42 -10.69
N ASN A 33 1.03 -11.10 -10.34
CA ASN A 33 0.64 -12.35 -10.96
C ASN A 33 -0.67 -12.15 -11.72
N THR A 34 -0.54 -11.99 -13.04
CA THR A 34 -1.63 -11.91 -14.01
C THR A 34 -2.55 -13.13 -13.91
N GLY A 35 -3.78 -12.95 -13.44
CA GLY A 35 -4.71 -14.06 -13.31
C GLY A 35 -6.16 -13.79 -12.92
N GLY A 36 -6.63 -12.54 -12.84
CA GLY A 36 -7.98 -12.17 -12.38
C GLY A 36 -7.89 -10.75 -11.80
N GLY A 37 -8.99 -10.00 -11.79
CA GLY A 37 -8.95 -8.56 -11.53
C GLY A 37 -8.33 -8.24 -10.18
N ASP A 38 -7.20 -7.53 -10.18
CA ASP A 38 -6.58 -7.03 -8.96
C ASP A 38 -7.56 -6.05 -8.27
N LEU A 39 -7.79 -6.22 -6.97
CA LEU A 39 -8.68 -5.41 -6.15
C LEU A 39 -7.88 -4.54 -5.20
N VAL A 40 -8.33 -3.31 -4.96
CA VAL A 40 -7.79 -2.44 -3.90
C VAL A 40 -8.81 -2.30 -2.77
N TRP A 41 -8.47 -2.78 -1.58
CA TRP A 41 -9.26 -2.58 -0.38
C TRP A 41 -8.61 -1.56 0.55
N SER A 42 -9.30 -0.44 0.79
CA SER A 42 -8.88 0.59 1.73
C SER A 42 -9.61 0.52 3.07
N TRP A 43 -8.87 0.69 4.17
CA TRP A 43 -9.43 0.78 5.52
C TRP A 43 -8.60 1.67 6.46
N TRP A 44 -9.18 1.97 7.62
CA TRP A 44 -8.51 2.67 8.70
C TRP A 44 -8.54 1.89 9.99
N GLY A 45 -7.63 2.17 10.90
CA GLY A 45 -7.70 1.65 12.26
C GLY A 45 -6.35 1.63 12.94
N SER A 46 -6.27 0.79 13.96
CA SER A 46 -5.04 0.47 14.68
C SER A 46 -4.45 -0.85 14.17
N ASP A 47 -3.20 -1.13 14.57
CA ASP A 47 -2.47 -2.35 14.22
C ASP A 47 -3.27 -3.65 14.33
N PRO A 48 -4.10 -3.89 15.39
CA PRO A 48 -4.92 -5.09 15.45
C PRO A 48 -5.91 -5.23 14.29
N ARG A 49 -6.48 -4.12 13.79
CA ARG A 49 -7.36 -4.15 12.62
C ARG A 49 -6.56 -4.39 11.34
N HIS A 50 -5.38 -3.80 11.20
CA HIS A 50 -4.52 -4.07 10.05
C HIS A 50 -4.20 -5.56 9.97
N ALA A 51 -3.74 -6.17 11.07
CA ALA A 51 -3.44 -7.60 11.11
C ALA A 51 -4.66 -8.49 10.79
N VAL A 52 -5.85 -8.15 11.30
CA VAL A 52 -7.08 -8.90 11.00
C VAL A 52 -7.48 -8.75 9.53
N ASN A 53 -7.37 -7.56 8.95
CA ASN A 53 -7.76 -7.34 7.56
C ASN A 53 -6.80 -8.00 6.57
N GLU A 54 -5.50 -8.02 6.87
CA GLU A 54 -4.53 -8.79 6.06
C GLU A 54 -4.86 -10.30 6.11
N ALA A 55 -5.21 -10.85 7.27
CA ALA A 55 -5.64 -12.25 7.37
C ALA A 55 -6.93 -12.54 6.56
N ILE A 56 -7.87 -11.58 6.51
CA ILE A 56 -9.07 -11.69 5.67
C ILE A 56 -8.71 -11.72 4.18
N ILE A 57 -7.74 -10.89 3.76
CA ILE A 57 -7.24 -10.90 2.38
C ILE A 57 -6.62 -12.26 2.05
N GLU A 58 -5.74 -12.77 2.91
CA GLU A 58 -5.11 -14.08 2.75
C GLU A 58 -6.16 -15.21 2.63
N ASP A 59 -7.16 -15.22 3.52
CA ASP A 59 -8.25 -16.19 3.48
C ASP A 59 -9.04 -16.09 2.16
N TYR A 60 -9.40 -14.88 1.73
CA TYR A 60 -10.15 -14.64 0.49
C TYR A 60 -9.40 -15.10 -0.77
N GLU A 61 -8.11 -14.79 -0.86
CA GLU A 61 -7.25 -15.23 -1.98
C GLU A 61 -7.07 -16.75 -1.98
N SER A 62 -7.08 -17.40 -0.80
CA SER A 62 -6.98 -18.86 -0.71
C SER A 62 -8.22 -19.59 -1.26
N GLU A 63 -9.39 -18.95 -1.20
CA GLU A 63 -10.67 -19.49 -1.68
C GLU A 63 -11.02 -19.00 -3.10
N THR A 64 -10.36 -17.93 -3.57
CA THR A 64 -10.67 -17.26 -4.84
C THR A 64 -9.45 -17.26 -5.77
N GLU A 65 -9.37 -18.26 -6.65
CA GLU A 65 -8.28 -18.34 -7.62
C GLU A 65 -8.26 -17.14 -8.58
N GLY A 66 -7.07 -16.60 -8.80
CA GLY A 66 -6.81 -15.58 -9.82
C GLY A 66 -6.99 -14.13 -9.35
N VAL A 67 -7.54 -13.88 -8.16
CA VAL A 67 -7.67 -12.51 -7.64
C VAL A 67 -6.47 -12.18 -6.76
N ALA A 68 -5.87 -11.00 -6.97
CA ALA A 68 -4.93 -10.40 -6.05
C ALA A 68 -5.59 -9.19 -5.37
N THR A 69 -5.43 -9.05 -4.06
CA THR A 69 -6.03 -7.96 -3.29
C THR A 69 -4.95 -7.14 -2.60
N GLU A 70 -4.84 -5.86 -2.96
CA GLU A 70 -3.96 -4.90 -2.32
C GLU A 70 -4.67 -4.23 -1.14
N GLY A 71 -4.07 -4.37 0.05
CA GLY A 71 -4.53 -3.70 1.25
C GLY A 71 -3.93 -2.29 1.43
N GLN A 72 -4.79 -1.29 1.61
CA GLN A 72 -4.38 0.09 1.86
C GLN A 72 -4.89 0.57 3.23
N SER A 73 -3.98 0.67 4.18
CA SER A 73 -4.30 1.06 5.55
C SER A 73 -3.98 2.52 5.88
N ALA A 74 -4.75 3.10 6.80
CA ALA A 74 -4.47 4.41 7.37
C ALA A 74 -4.72 4.43 8.89
N ASP A 75 -3.90 5.21 9.61
CA ASP A 75 -3.98 5.32 11.08
C ASP A 75 -5.25 6.04 11.59
N SER A 76 -5.97 6.76 10.73
CA SER A 76 -7.09 7.60 11.15
C SER A 76 -8.24 7.71 10.14
N PRO A 77 -9.51 7.79 10.61
CA PRO A 77 -10.69 8.19 9.83
C PRO A 77 -10.60 9.58 9.16
N GLY A 78 -9.60 10.39 9.49
CA GLY A 78 -9.34 11.69 8.83
C GLY A 78 -8.40 11.63 7.62
N SER A 79 -7.56 10.59 7.51
CA SER A 79 -6.67 10.36 6.36
C SER A 79 -7.42 10.05 5.04
N TRP A 80 -8.75 9.90 5.17
CA TRP A 80 -9.79 9.70 4.17
C TRP A 80 -9.90 10.85 3.18
N ALA A 81 -9.24 11.98 3.46
CA ALA A 81 -8.97 13.03 2.49
C ALA A 81 -8.13 12.55 1.27
N ARG A 82 -7.69 11.28 1.24
CA ARG A 82 -7.15 10.61 0.04
C ARG A 82 -8.23 10.03 -0.90
N LEU A 83 -9.50 9.97 -0.48
CA LEU A 83 -10.66 9.76 -1.36
C LEU A 83 -11.21 11.09 -1.93
N ALA A 84 -10.40 12.16 -1.88
CA ALA A 84 -10.66 13.42 -2.56
C ALA A 84 -10.79 13.15 -4.09
N PRO A 85 -11.66 13.92 -4.78
CA PRO A 85 -12.32 13.53 -6.03
C PRO A 85 -11.38 13.02 -7.13
N PRO A 86 -11.88 12.20 -8.08
CA PRO A 86 -11.13 11.67 -9.23
C PRO A 86 -10.40 12.73 -10.08
N THR A 87 -10.68 14.02 -9.86
CA THR A 87 -9.92 15.14 -10.41
C THR A 87 -8.49 15.29 -9.86
N ALA A 88 -8.12 14.59 -8.77
CA ALA A 88 -6.80 14.69 -8.13
C ALA A 88 -5.78 13.60 -8.53
N GLY A 89 -6.13 12.72 -9.48
CA GLY A 89 -5.14 11.93 -10.23
C GLY A 89 -4.73 10.57 -9.64
N GLY A 90 -5.68 9.86 -9.03
CA GLY A 90 -5.53 8.44 -8.69
C GLY A 90 -6.87 7.71 -8.86
N ASP A 91 -6.81 6.42 -9.19
CA ASP A 91 -8.00 5.57 -9.22
C ASP A 91 -8.51 5.36 -7.79
N PRO A 92 -9.82 5.48 -7.53
CA PRO A 92 -10.37 5.19 -6.22
C PRO A 92 -10.23 3.68 -5.92
N PRO A 93 -10.09 3.29 -4.63
CA PRO A 93 -10.15 1.89 -4.24
C PRO A 93 -11.50 1.26 -4.59
N ASP A 94 -11.48 -0.03 -4.94
CA ASP A 94 -12.67 -0.81 -5.29
C ASP A 94 -13.54 -1.09 -4.07
N VAL A 95 -12.89 -1.39 -2.94
CA VAL A 95 -13.56 -1.67 -1.67
C VAL A 95 -13.09 -0.67 -0.62
N ILE A 96 -14.06 -0.09 0.09
CA ILE A 96 -13.83 1.00 1.03
C ILE A 96 -14.52 0.64 2.33
N THR A 97 -13.76 0.42 3.40
CA THR A 97 -14.35 0.48 4.74
C THR A 97 -14.94 1.87 4.93
N MET A 98 -16.16 2.03 5.45
CA MET A 98 -16.83 3.33 5.59
C MET A 98 -17.39 3.50 7.01
N ASP A 99 -17.48 4.76 7.45
CA ASP A 99 -18.03 5.15 8.73
C ASP A 99 -19.46 5.59 8.49
N GLU A 100 -20.38 5.17 9.36
CA GLU A 100 -21.79 5.53 9.26
C GLU A 100 -22.01 7.04 9.12
N LYS A 101 -21.17 7.86 9.76
CA LYS A 101 -21.29 9.33 9.73
C LYS A 101 -20.98 9.94 8.35
N PHE A 102 -20.23 9.24 7.51
CA PHE A 102 -19.82 9.73 6.19
C PHE A 102 -20.57 9.05 5.04
N LEU A 103 -21.26 7.94 5.32
CA LEU A 103 -21.97 7.14 4.32
C LEU A 103 -22.96 7.98 3.50
N GLN A 104 -23.79 8.80 4.17
CA GLN A 104 -24.81 9.62 3.48
C GLN A 104 -24.21 10.70 2.58
N ASP A 105 -23.10 11.34 2.99
CA ASP A 105 -22.43 12.35 2.17
C ASP A 105 -21.85 11.73 0.89
N TYR A 106 -21.14 10.60 1.04
CA TYR A 106 -20.52 9.91 -0.08
C TYR A 106 -21.56 9.32 -1.04
N ALA A 107 -22.64 8.73 -0.52
CA ALA A 107 -23.77 8.27 -1.32
C ALA A 107 -24.46 9.44 -2.05
N GLY A 108 -24.74 10.55 -1.36
CA GLY A 108 -25.37 11.74 -1.94
C GLY A 108 -24.54 12.40 -3.05
N ARG A 109 -23.22 12.20 -3.02
CA ARG A 109 -22.28 12.65 -4.06
C ARG A 109 -22.10 11.65 -5.21
N GLY A 110 -22.74 10.48 -5.16
CA GLY A 110 -22.58 9.42 -6.14
C GLY A 110 -21.20 8.77 -6.14
N ALA A 111 -20.48 8.82 -5.01
CA ALA A 111 -19.14 8.24 -4.86
C ALA A 111 -19.17 6.75 -4.47
N LEU A 112 -20.34 6.20 -4.20
CA LEU A 112 -20.55 4.80 -3.79
C LEU A 112 -21.53 4.14 -4.75
N MET A 113 -21.27 2.88 -5.05
CA MET A 113 -22.17 2.04 -5.84
C MET A 113 -23.39 1.62 -5.03
N ASP A 114 -24.59 1.63 -5.65
CA ASP A 114 -25.79 1.06 -5.04
C ASP A 114 -25.72 -0.47 -5.09
N LEU A 115 -25.51 -1.09 -3.94
CA LEU A 115 -25.40 -2.54 -3.84
C LEU A 115 -26.71 -3.28 -4.17
N SER A 116 -27.86 -2.59 -4.20
CA SER A 116 -29.14 -3.20 -4.63
C SER A 116 -29.21 -3.43 -6.14
N GLU A 117 -28.31 -2.81 -6.91
CA GLU A 117 -28.19 -3.02 -8.37
C GLU A 117 -27.37 -4.27 -8.71
N LEU A 118 -26.69 -4.88 -7.72
CA LEU A 118 -25.96 -6.11 -7.91
C LEU A 118 -26.90 -7.32 -8.02
N PRO A 119 -26.52 -8.34 -8.80
CA PRO A 119 -27.18 -9.63 -8.74
C PRO A 119 -27.16 -10.15 -7.30
N ASN A 120 -28.31 -10.59 -6.79
CA ASN A 120 -28.34 -11.27 -5.50
C ASN A 120 -27.43 -12.50 -5.55
N PRO A 121 -26.54 -12.68 -4.56
CA PRO A 121 -25.66 -13.84 -4.50
C PRO A 121 -26.43 -15.17 -4.40
#